data_AF-A0A3D5KIQ1-F1
#
_entry.id   AF-A0A3D5KIQ1-F1
#
_cell.length_a   1.000
_cell.length_b   1.000
_cell.length_c   1.000
_cell.angle_alpha   90.00
_cell.angle_beta   90.00
_cell.angle_gamma   90.00
#
_symmetry.space_group_name_H-M   'P 1'
#
loop_
_entity.id
_entity.type
_entity.pdbx_description
1 polymer ?
#
loop_
_entity_poly.entity_id
_entity_poly.type
_entity_poly.pdbx_seq_one_letter_code
_entity_poly.pdbx_strand_id
1 'polypeptide(L)'
;MNIQFLAATIELKSKIYFFASILIGIVMSCSRVTPAGFWTNFHYDLINKKDSDQGPWGGYREIHWKSKERKTFTSEEVIDFAKQNDWQITDSLNYTNNILEPLTNYNKTDYSADILENTFLKKINSPHNNVFVFKTGWVAVEPGNAKETEKNGFVTINSDGTELIIYHSWGE
;
A
#
# COMPACT_ATOMS: atom_id res chain seq x y z
N MET A 1 -23.95 29.91 -48.66
CA MET A 1 -23.34 29.29 -47.47
C MET A 1 -22.53 28.09 -47.94
N ASN A 2 -21.21 28.13 -47.76
CA ASN A 2 -20.28 27.27 -48.50
C ASN A 2 -20.15 25.89 -47.83
N ILE A 3 -20.60 24.84 -48.52
CA ILE A 3 -20.73 23.46 -47.99
C ILE A 3 -19.37 22.89 -47.54
N GLN A 4 -18.28 23.31 -48.18
CA GLN A 4 -16.92 22.92 -47.80
C GLN A 4 -16.51 23.46 -46.41
N PHE A 5 -16.98 24.65 -46.03
CA PHE A 5 -16.64 25.24 -44.74
C PHE A 5 -17.38 24.53 -43.60
N LEU A 6 -18.61 24.09 -43.85
CA LEU A 6 -19.43 23.35 -42.88
C LEU A 6 -18.83 21.96 -42.61
N ALA A 7 -18.39 21.25 -43.65
CA ALA A 7 -17.77 19.92 -43.54
C ALA A 7 -16.47 19.95 -42.72
N ALA A 8 -15.60 20.93 -42.96
CA ALA A 8 -14.34 21.08 -42.22
C ALA A 8 -14.57 21.35 -40.71
N THR A 9 -15.58 22.16 -40.36
CA THR A 9 -15.93 22.40 -38.95
C THR A 9 -16.51 21.19 -38.23
N ILE A 10 -17.19 20.28 -38.95
CA ILE A 10 -17.77 19.06 -38.37
C ILE A 10 -16.66 18.04 -38.08
N GLU A 11 -15.71 17.87 -39.01
CA GLU A 11 -14.54 16.99 -38.78
C GLU A 11 -13.68 17.45 -37.60
N LEU A 12 -13.44 18.76 -37.47
CA LEU A 12 -12.64 19.31 -36.38
C LEU A 12 -13.30 19.05 -35.01
N LYS A 13 -14.62 19.27 -34.91
CA LYS A 13 -15.38 19.02 -33.68
C LYS A 13 -15.40 17.52 -33.33
N SER A 14 -15.60 16.64 -34.30
CA SER A 14 -15.58 15.18 -34.09
C SER A 14 -14.23 14.69 -33.57
N LYS A 15 -13.11 15.21 -34.12
CA LYS A 15 -11.75 14.90 -33.63
C LYS A 15 -11.55 15.41 -32.19
N ILE A 16 -12.01 16.62 -31.86
CA ILE A 16 -11.92 17.16 -30.49
C ILE A 16 -12.70 16.31 -29.49
N TYR A 17 -13.93 15.89 -29.81
CA TYR A 17 -14.72 15.01 -28.94
C TYR A 17 -14.08 13.62 -28.75
N PHE A 18 -13.47 13.07 -29.81
CA PHE A 18 -12.74 11.80 -29.74
C PHE A 18 -11.52 11.91 -28.81
N PHE A 19 -10.69 12.96 -28.95
CA PHE A 19 -9.55 13.20 -28.06
C PHE A 19 -9.98 13.49 -26.61
N ALA A 20 -11.07 14.22 -26.38
CA ALA A 20 -11.61 14.46 -25.04
C ALA A 20 -12.11 13.16 -24.39
N SER A 21 -12.70 12.24 -25.16
CA SER A 21 -13.18 10.95 -24.65
C SER A 21 -12.03 10.01 -24.25
N ILE A 22 -10.91 10.03 -24.99
CA ILE A 22 -9.69 9.30 -24.63
C ILE A 22 -9.09 9.85 -23.34
N LEU A 23 -9.04 11.17 -23.17
CA LEU A 23 -8.47 11.81 -21.98
C LEU A 23 -9.27 11.50 -20.69
N ILE A 24 -10.60 11.38 -20.81
CA ILE A 24 -11.49 10.99 -19.70
C ILE A 24 -11.31 9.50 -19.32
N GLY A 25 -10.95 8.65 -20.27
CA GLY A 25 -10.66 7.23 -20.00
C GLY A 25 -9.41 7.00 -19.14
N ILE A 26 -8.42 7.90 -19.19
CA ILE A 26 -7.15 7.75 -18.46
C ILE A 26 -7.30 8.12 -16.98
N VAL A 27 -8.21 9.03 -16.63
CA VAL A 27 -8.44 9.45 -15.23
C VAL A 27 -9.30 8.49 -14.40
N MET A 28 -9.94 7.51 -15.04
CA MET A 28 -10.66 6.41 -14.36
C MET A 28 -9.84 5.12 -14.30
N SER A 29 -8.59 5.14 -14.79
CA SER A 29 -7.68 4.00 -14.69
C SER A 29 -7.14 3.91 -13.27
N CYS A 30 -7.83 3.14 -12.44
CA CYS A 30 -7.34 2.32 -11.34
C CYS A 30 -6.03 2.78 -10.66
N SER A 31 -6.12 3.21 -9.40
CA SER A 31 -5.12 3.82 -8.51
C SER A 31 -3.80 3.05 -8.27
N ARG A 32 -3.48 2.04 -9.07
CA ARG A 32 -2.24 1.24 -9.00
C ARG A 32 -1.00 1.91 -9.58
N VAL A 33 -1.05 3.22 -9.85
CA VAL A 33 0.08 3.94 -10.47
C VAL A 33 1.36 3.84 -9.62
N THR A 34 1.24 3.68 -8.30
CA THR A 34 2.39 3.47 -7.41
C THR A 34 2.09 2.46 -6.30
N PRO A 35 2.95 1.46 -6.05
CA PRO A 35 2.82 0.50 -4.95
C PRO A 35 2.63 1.21 -3.60
N ALA A 36 1.59 0.81 -2.84
CA ALA A 36 1.22 1.41 -1.55
C ALA A 36 1.00 2.94 -1.58
N GLY A 37 0.77 3.55 -2.75
CA GLY A 37 0.65 5.00 -2.91
C GLY A 37 -0.52 5.62 -2.14
N PHE A 38 -1.64 4.90 -2.13
CA PHE A 38 -2.91 5.33 -1.54
C PHE A 38 -2.80 5.62 -0.04
N TRP A 39 -1.87 4.96 0.68
CA TRP A 39 -1.62 5.21 2.09
C TRP A 39 -1.24 6.65 2.38
N THR A 40 -0.65 7.38 1.44
CA THR A 40 -0.22 8.78 1.67
C THR A 40 -1.37 9.75 1.96
N ASN A 41 -2.62 9.36 1.68
CA ASN A 41 -3.82 10.16 1.96
C ASN A 41 -4.52 9.75 3.27
N PHE A 42 -4.17 8.60 3.85
CA PHE A 42 -4.72 8.14 5.13
C PHE A 42 -4.15 9.01 6.24
N HIS A 43 -5.00 9.72 7.01
CA HIS A 43 -4.59 10.62 8.10
C HIS A 43 -3.34 11.45 7.76
N TYR A 44 -3.37 12.12 6.61
CA TYR A 44 -2.17 12.70 5.99
C TYR A 44 -1.43 13.72 6.89
N ASP A 45 -2.18 14.41 7.75
CA ASP A 45 -1.71 15.40 8.71
C ASP A 45 -0.98 14.78 9.91
N LEU A 46 -1.18 13.49 10.15
CA LEU A 46 -0.52 12.73 11.22
C LEU A 46 0.72 11.96 10.73
N ILE A 47 1.09 12.08 9.45
CA ILE A 47 2.30 11.45 8.91
C ILE A 47 3.54 12.12 9.50
N ASN A 48 4.33 11.37 10.25
CA ASN A 48 5.57 11.82 10.87
C ASN A 48 6.81 11.50 10.03
N LYS A 49 6.80 10.37 9.30
CA LYS A 49 7.93 9.96 8.45
C LYS A 49 7.44 9.23 7.20
N LYS A 50 8.13 9.43 6.08
CA LYS A 50 7.99 8.64 4.85
C LYS A 50 9.38 8.19 4.43
N ASP A 51 9.49 6.96 3.97
CA ASP A 51 10.68 6.40 3.35
C ASP A 51 10.25 5.56 2.16
N SER A 52 10.95 5.66 1.03
CA SER A 52 10.60 4.89 -0.15
C SER A 52 11.78 4.79 -1.10
N ASP A 53 12.00 3.59 -1.60
CA ASP A 53 12.83 3.32 -2.77
C ASP A 53 11.92 2.80 -3.88
N GLN A 54 12.13 3.30 -5.10
CA GLN A 54 11.30 3.02 -6.28
C GLN A 54 12.24 2.64 -7.45
N GLY A 55 13.12 1.68 -7.20
CA GLY A 55 14.08 1.18 -8.17
C GLY A 55 13.40 0.53 -9.39
N PRO A 56 14.16 0.37 -10.49
CA PRO A 56 13.64 -0.22 -11.73
C PRO A 56 13.25 -1.69 -11.61
N TRP A 57 13.79 -2.40 -10.62
CA TRP A 57 13.58 -3.85 -10.41
C TRP A 57 12.71 -4.18 -9.20
N GLY A 58 12.34 -3.16 -8.42
CA GLY A 58 11.73 -3.36 -7.12
C GLY A 58 11.91 -2.14 -6.24
N GLY A 59 11.34 -2.22 -5.05
CA GLY A 59 11.40 -1.13 -4.10
C GLY A 59 10.60 -1.40 -2.85
N TYR A 60 10.53 -0.37 -2.01
CA TYR A 60 9.71 -0.41 -0.82
C TYR A 60 9.08 0.95 -0.55
N ARG A 61 8.05 0.93 0.29
CA ARG A 61 7.43 2.12 0.86
C ARG A 61 7.15 1.87 2.32
N GLU A 62 7.57 2.82 3.15
CA GLU A 62 7.36 2.82 4.58
C GLU A 62 6.79 4.19 4.98
N ILE A 63 5.71 4.19 5.75
CA ILE A 63 5.10 5.42 6.25
C ILE A 63 4.79 5.24 7.72
N HIS A 64 5.10 6.27 8.51
CA HIS A 64 4.88 6.31 9.95
C HIS A 64 3.92 7.44 10.27
N TRP A 65 2.91 7.13 11.06
CA TRP A 65 1.99 8.10 11.63
C TRP A 65 2.18 8.18 13.13
N LYS A 66 1.94 9.37 13.68
CA LYS A 66 2.00 9.61 15.12
C LYS A 66 0.92 10.60 15.54
N SER A 67 0.07 10.16 16.46
CA SER A 67 -0.95 10.98 17.11
C SER A 67 -0.59 11.23 18.58
N LYS A 68 -1.07 12.36 19.10
CA LYS A 68 -1.06 12.63 20.56
C LYS A 68 -2.30 12.06 21.25
N GLU A 69 -3.33 11.75 20.49
CA GLU A 69 -4.61 11.24 20.98
C GLU A 69 -4.61 9.71 20.95
N ARG A 70 -5.10 9.10 22.02
CA ARG A 70 -5.24 7.64 22.09
C ARG A 70 -6.37 7.18 21.19
N LYS A 71 -6.24 5.96 20.66
CA LYS A 71 -7.21 5.33 19.75
C LYS A 71 -7.47 6.14 18.48
N THR A 72 -6.52 6.97 18.05
CA THR A 72 -6.61 7.64 16.74
C THR A 72 -6.56 6.62 15.61
N PHE A 73 -5.70 5.60 15.73
CA PHE A 73 -5.64 4.49 14.79
C PHE A 73 -6.30 3.27 15.39
N THR A 74 -7.27 2.70 14.67
CA THR A 74 -7.95 1.46 15.07
C THR A 74 -7.72 0.37 14.02
N SER A 75 -7.68 -0.89 14.46
CA SER A 75 -7.51 -2.02 13.56
C SER A 75 -8.61 -2.10 12.49
N GLU A 76 -9.85 -1.83 12.88
CA GLU A 76 -11.03 -1.84 11.98
C GLU A 76 -10.85 -0.85 10.83
N GLU A 77 -10.60 0.42 11.15
CA GLU A 77 -10.43 1.48 10.15
C GLU A 77 -9.26 1.20 9.20
N VAL A 78 -8.12 0.76 9.74
CA VAL A 78 -6.92 0.47 8.96
C VAL A 78 -7.14 -0.71 8.01
N ILE A 79 -7.80 -1.77 8.47
CA ILE A 79 -8.13 -2.95 7.65
C ILE A 79 -9.15 -2.58 6.58
N ASP A 80 -10.18 -1.81 6.91
CA ASP A 80 -11.18 -1.38 5.94
C ASP A 80 -10.58 -0.47 4.87
N PHE A 81 -9.71 0.46 5.26
CA PHE A 81 -8.99 1.32 4.31
C PHE A 81 -8.09 0.50 3.39
N ALA A 82 -7.36 -0.48 3.92
CA ALA A 82 -6.54 -1.40 3.12
C ALA A 82 -7.41 -2.17 2.11
N LYS A 83 -8.54 -2.73 2.57
CA LYS A 83 -9.48 -3.49 1.74
C LYS A 83 -10.10 -2.65 0.63
N GLN A 84 -10.44 -1.39 0.89
CA GLN A 84 -10.92 -0.44 -0.14
C GLN A 84 -9.89 -0.16 -1.24
N ASN A 85 -8.61 -0.47 -0.97
CA ASN A 85 -7.49 -0.30 -1.90
C ASN A 85 -6.88 -1.66 -2.33
N ASP A 86 -7.72 -2.70 -2.42
CA ASP A 86 -7.39 -4.06 -2.88
C ASP A 86 -6.37 -4.83 -2.02
N TRP A 87 -5.99 -4.34 -0.84
CA TRP A 87 -5.16 -5.11 0.08
C TRP A 87 -6.03 -6.08 0.89
N GLN A 88 -5.70 -7.36 0.83
CA GLN A 88 -6.46 -8.41 1.51
C GLN A 88 -5.69 -8.87 2.74
N ILE A 89 -6.28 -8.75 3.92
CA ILE A 89 -5.67 -9.28 5.14
C ILE A 89 -5.54 -10.80 5.05
N THR A 90 -4.36 -11.33 5.36
CA THR A 90 -4.10 -12.77 5.42
C THR A 90 -3.84 -13.25 6.83
N ASP A 91 -3.16 -12.43 7.64
CA ASP A 91 -2.78 -12.80 9.00
C ASP A 91 -2.85 -11.62 9.96
N SER A 92 -3.08 -11.96 11.23
CA SER A 92 -3.03 -11.05 12.37
C SER A 92 -2.13 -11.66 13.45
N LEU A 93 -1.30 -10.83 14.06
CA LEU A 93 -0.27 -11.26 15.02
C LEU A 93 -0.18 -10.23 16.15
N ASN A 94 0.26 -10.69 17.32
CA ASN A 94 0.72 -9.81 18.39
C ASN A 94 2.24 -9.75 18.37
N TYR A 95 2.79 -8.54 18.48
CA TYR A 95 4.22 -8.31 18.63
C TYR A 95 4.49 -7.63 19.97
N THR A 96 4.97 -8.43 20.92
CA THR A 96 5.19 -8.01 22.31
C THR A 96 6.63 -8.30 22.72
N ASN A 97 7.37 -7.28 23.16
CA ASN A 97 8.75 -7.44 23.65
C ASN A 97 9.65 -8.24 22.69
N ASN A 98 9.57 -7.95 21.40
CA ASN A 98 10.28 -8.65 20.31
C ASN A 98 9.86 -10.11 20.07
N ILE A 99 8.75 -10.56 20.66
CA ILE A 99 8.17 -11.88 20.46
C ILE A 99 6.94 -11.73 19.56
N LEU A 100 6.91 -12.51 18.48
CA LEU A 100 5.81 -12.55 17.53
C LEU A 100 4.92 -13.78 17.80
N GLU A 101 3.67 -13.51 18.17
CA GLU A 101 2.66 -14.51 18.51
C GLU A 101 1.52 -14.48 17.48
N PRO A 102 1.39 -15.52 16.65
CA PRO A 102 0.31 -15.57 15.66
C PRO A 102 -1.07 -15.69 16.28
N LEU A 103 -2.02 -14.89 15.81
CA LEU A 103 -3.45 -15.05 16.10
C LEU A 103 -4.15 -15.93 15.06
N THR A 104 -3.54 -16.07 13.88
CA THR A 104 -4.00 -16.88 12.75
C THR A 104 -2.91 -17.89 12.33
N ASN A 105 -3.16 -18.63 11.25
CA ASN A 105 -2.24 -19.64 10.69
C ASN A 105 -1.04 -19.01 9.94
N TYR A 106 -0.26 -18.19 10.64
CA TYR A 106 0.94 -17.57 10.10
C TYR A 106 2.03 -18.61 9.83
N ASN A 107 2.48 -18.69 8.58
CA ASN A 107 3.54 -19.61 8.19
C ASN A 107 4.91 -18.93 8.32
N LYS A 108 5.67 -19.29 9.36
CA LYS A 108 7.04 -18.79 9.59
C LYS A 108 8.08 -19.22 8.54
N THR A 109 7.70 -20.11 7.62
CA THR A 109 8.60 -20.58 6.56
C THR A 109 8.38 -19.87 5.21
N ASP A 110 7.32 -19.06 5.10
CA ASP A 110 7.06 -18.27 3.89
C ASP A 110 8.07 -17.10 3.80
N TYR A 111 8.47 -16.71 2.59
CA TYR A 111 9.33 -15.52 2.38
C TYR A 111 8.73 -14.22 2.98
N SER A 112 7.40 -14.14 3.08
CA SER A 112 6.70 -13.08 3.81
C SER A 112 7.21 -12.92 5.25
N ALA A 113 7.45 -14.05 5.93
CA ALA A 113 7.93 -14.04 7.31
C ALA A 113 9.36 -13.49 7.41
N ASP A 114 10.21 -13.81 6.43
CA ASP A 114 11.56 -13.25 6.34
C ASP A 114 11.49 -11.72 6.20
N ILE A 115 10.63 -11.18 5.33
CA ILE A 115 10.47 -9.72 5.18
C ILE A 115 9.94 -9.10 6.48
N LEU A 116 8.90 -9.70 7.07
CA LEU A 116 8.26 -9.20 8.29
C LEU A 116 9.27 -9.13 9.45
N GLU A 117 9.90 -10.26 9.77
CA GLU A 117 10.72 -10.41 10.97
C GLU A 117 12.10 -9.76 10.80
N ASN A 118 12.71 -9.89 9.62
CA ASN A 118 14.07 -9.41 9.41
C ASN A 118 14.18 -7.96 8.94
N THR A 119 13.12 -7.37 8.41
CA THR A 119 13.13 -6.01 7.86
C THR A 119 12.17 -5.09 8.59
N PHE A 120 10.89 -5.47 8.67
CA PHE A 120 9.85 -4.58 9.19
C PHE A 120 9.89 -4.47 10.73
N LEU A 121 9.81 -5.60 11.44
CA LEU A 121 9.69 -5.61 12.90
C LEU A 121 10.94 -5.08 13.62
N LYS A 122 12.13 -5.22 13.03
CA LYS A 122 13.38 -4.67 13.60
C LYS A 122 13.37 -3.15 13.78
N LYS A 123 12.47 -2.45 13.09
CA LYS A 123 12.34 -0.99 13.14
C LYS A 123 11.29 -0.52 14.15
N ILE A 124 10.54 -1.43 14.75
CA ILE A 124 9.44 -1.13 15.67
C ILE A 124 9.99 -1.01 17.08
N ASN A 125 9.85 0.18 17.67
CA ASN A 125 10.35 0.46 19.03
C ASN A 125 9.27 0.34 20.12
N SER A 126 8.00 0.24 19.73
CA SER A 126 6.89 0.15 20.68
C SER A 126 6.77 -1.27 21.23
N PRO A 127 6.56 -1.45 22.55
CA PRO A 127 6.67 -2.76 23.19
C PRO A 127 5.50 -3.71 22.92
N HIS A 128 4.33 -3.19 22.56
CA HIS A 128 3.12 -3.96 22.29
C HIS A 128 2.45 -3.43 21.03
N ASN A 129 2.33 -4.27 20.00
CA ASN A 129 1.72 -3.90 18.73
C ASN A 129 0.85 -5.03 18.19
N ASN A 130 -0.26 -4.66 17.57
CA ASN A 130 -0.96 -5.53 16.63
C ASN A 130 -0.27 -5.43 15.28
N VAL A 131 -0.02 -6.57 14.64
CA VAL A 131 0.59 -6.65 13.32
C VAL A 131 -0.39 -7.31 12.36
N PHE A 132 -0.55 -6.73 11.19
CA PHE A 132 -1.40 -7.25 10.12
C PHE A 132 -0.55 -7.50 8.89
N VAL A 133 -0.76 -8.68 8.29
CA VAL A 133 -0.13 -9.08 7.04
C VAL A 133 -1.18 -9.01 5.94
N PHE A 134 -0.82 -8.36 4.83
CA PHE A 134 -1.69 -8.16 3.69
C PHE A 134 -1.09 -8.78 2.43
N LYS A 135 -1.96 -9.42 1.67
CA LYS A 135 -1.75 -9.69 0.26
C LYS A 135 -2.03 -8.42 -0.55
N THR A 136 -1.04 -7.91 -1.29
CA THR A 136 -1.09 -6.57 -1.91
C THR A 136 -1.37 -6.59 -3.42
N GLY A 137 -1.28 -7.77 -4.04
CA GLY A 137 -1.32 -7.95 -5.50
C GLY A 137 -0.03 -7.57 -6.22
N TRP A 138 1.02 -7.16 -5.50
CA TRP A 138 2.38 -7.01 -6.01
C TRP A 138 3.23 -8.18 -5.51
N VAL A 139 4.18 -8.63 -6.32
CA VAL A 139 5.10 -9.71 -5.95
C VAL A 139 6.38 -9.11 -5.38
N ALA A 140 6.86 -9.63 -4.24
CA ALA A 140 8.22 -9.43 -3.75
C ALA A 140 9.03 -10.71 -4.02
N VAL A 141 10.27 -10.57 -4.45
CA VAL A 141 11.15 -11.68 -4.84
C VAL A 141 12.45 -11.60 -4.04
N GLU A 142 12.90 -12.72 -3.48
CA GLU A 142 14.18 -12.80 -2.76
C GLU A 142 15.34 -12.81 -3.77
N PRO A 143 16.28 -11.84 -3.69
CA PRO A 143 17.43 -11.80 -4.59
C PRO A 143 18.23 -13.12 -4.54
N GLY A 144 18.36 -13.78 -5.69
CA GLY A 144 19.21 -14.95 -5.86
C GLY A 144 18.64 -16.29 -5.38
N ASN A 145 17.43 -16.35 -4.81
CA ASN A 145 16.85 -17.60 -4.27
C ASN A 145 15.47 -17.96 -4.84
N ALA A 146 14.96 -17.18 -5.81
CA ALA A 146 13.69 -17.38 -6.51
C ALA A 146 12.44 -17.56 -5.60
N LYS A 147 12.56 -17.30 -4.28
CA LYS A 147 11.40 -17.25 -3.41
C LYS A 147 10.61 -16.00 -3.73
N GLU A 148 9.29 -16.13 -3.77
CA GLU A 148 8.40 -15.01 -4.06
C GLU A 148 7.21 -15.02 -3.09
N THR A 149 6.61 -13.85 -2.90
CA THR A 149 5.38 -13.71 -2.14
C THR A 149 4.57 -12.49 -2.56
N GLU A 150 3.25 -12.61 -2.50
CA GLU A 150 2.33 -11.46 -2.58
C GLU A 150 1.90 -10.96 -1.19
N LYS A 151 2.30 -11.67 -0.12
CA LYS A 151 2.06 -11.29 1.29
C LYS A 151 3.20 -10.37 1.76
N ASN A 152 3.29 -9.19 1.17
CA ASN A 152 4.42 -8.27 1.32
C ASN A 152 3.99 -6.88 1.81
N GLY A 153 2.72 -6.71 2.20
CA GLY A 153 2.22 -5.53 2.89
C GLY A 153 2.10 -5.81 4.38
N PHE A 154 2.68 -4.96 5.22
CA PHE A 154 2.63 -5.11 6.66
C PHE A 154 2.18 -3.81 7.31
N VAL A 155 1.41 -3.95 8.39
CA VAL A 155 0.94 -2.81 9.18
C VAL A 155 1.11 -3.12 10.65
N THR A 156 1.61 -2.16 11.44
CA THR A 156 1.59 -2.22 12.91
C THR A 156 0.77 -1.10 13.49
N ILE A 157 0.03 -1.39 14.56
CA ILE A 157 -0.63 -0.40 15.41
C ILE A 157 -0.19 -0.67 16.84
N ASN A 158 0.34 0.34 17.54
CA ASN A 158 0.70 0.16 18.94
C ASN A 158 -0.56 0.00 19.82
N SER A 159 -0.41 -0.56 21.03
CA SER A 159 -1.54 -0.84 21.93
C SER A 159 -2.43 0.36 22.25
N ASP A 160 -1.85 1.57 22.22
CA ASP A 160 -2.56 2.81 22.54
C ASP A 160 -3.29 3.42 21.32
N GLY A 161 -3.04 2.91 20.11
CA GLY A 161 -3.56 3.45 18.85
C GLY A 161 -3.03 4.85 18.53
N THR A 162 -1.84 5.19 19.02
CA THR A 162 -1.18 6.50 18.82
C THR A 162 -0.10 6.43 17.74
N GLU A 163 0.36 5.24 17.38
CA GLU A 163 1.36 5.02 16.34
C GLU A 163 0.87 3.95 15.37
N LEU A 164 1.01 4.24 14.08
CA LEU A 164 0.72 3.35 12.97
C LEU A 164 1.92 3.36 12.05
N ILE A 165 2.37 2.19 11.61
CA ILE A 165 3.44 2.06 10.63
C ILE A 165 2.98 1.10 9.56
N ILE A 166 3.18 1.47 8.29
CA ILE A 166 2.98 0.57 7.16
C ILE A 166 4.31 0.32 6.48
N TYR A 167 4.45 -0.87 5.91
CA TYR A 167 5.55 -1.24 5.03
C TYR A 167 5.02 -2.06 3.86
N HIS A 168 5.55 -1.80 2.68
CA HIS A 168 5.29 -2.59 1.47
C HIS A 168 6.59 -2.76 0.71
N SER A 169 6.92 -3.98 0.30
CA SER A 169 8.03 -4.25 -0.63
C SER A 169 7.53 -4.97 -1.88
N TRP A 170 8.12 -4.70 -3.03
CA TRP A 170 7.81 -5.36 -4.29
C TRP A 170 9.05 -5.48 -5.16
N GLY A 171 9.02 -6.35 -6.16
CA GLY A 171 10.17 -6.67 -7.01
C GLY A 171 11.30 -7.35 -6.23
N GLU A 172 12.49 -7.31 -6.82
CA GLU A 172 13.75 -7.82 -6.22
C GLU A 172 14.47 -6.74 -5.39
#